data_AF-A0ABD6C391-F1
#
_entry.id   AF-A0ABD6C391-F1
#
_cell.length_a   1.000
_cell.length_b   1.000
_cell.length_c   1.000
_cell.angle_alpha   90.00
_cell.angle_beta   90.00
_cell.angle_gamma   90.00
#
_symmetry.space_group_name_H-M   'P 1'
#
loop_
_entity.id
_entity.type
_entity.pdbx_description
1 polymer ?
#
loop_
_entity_poly.entity_id
_entity_poly.type
_entity_poly.pdbx_seq_one_letter_code
_entity_poly.pdbx_strand_id
1 'polypeptide(L)'
;MTTTDIIDRAAMALSAGLMLLGIVGMGIVEILAGQPYSPVPITNEAGEVVATPLISPQLRTGVVLVGIVVLGLYAAYKIVVPVPEEERTGHETVAD
;
A
#
# COMPACT_ATOMS: atom_id res chain seq x y z
N MET A 1 15.11 5.81 20.62
CA MET A 1 14.18 5.03 19.77
C MET A 1 12.91 5.85 19.70
N THR A 2 12.68 6.57 18.61
CA THR A 2 11.46 7.39 18.45
C THR A 2 10.25 6.48 18.49
N THR A 3 9.36 6.70 19.45
CA THR A 3 8.14 5.93 19.61
C THR A 3 7.25 6.16 18.39
N THR A 4 6.93 5.10 17.64
CA THR A 4 5.97 5.18 16.53
C THR A 4 4.59 5.53 17.08
N ASP A 5 4.09 6.71 16.71
CA ASP A 5 2.77 7.16 17.13
C ASP A 5 1.65 6.39 16.37
N ILE A 6 0.40 6.55 16.81
CA ILE A 6 -0.72 5.82 16.19
C ILE A 6 -0.96 6.25 14.73
N ILE A 7 -0.65 7.49 14.39
CA ILE A 7 -0.78 8.04 13.04
C ILE A 7 0.34 7.51 12.15
N ASP A 8 1.58 7.44 12.64
CA ASP A 8 2.70 6.78 11.96
C ASP A 8 2.31 5.33 11.62
N ARG A 9 1.80 4.59 12.61
CA ARG A 9 1.38 3.20 12.43
C ARG A 9 0.22 3.07 11.44
N ALA A 10 -0.78 3.94 11.52
CA ALA A 10 -1.92 3.93 10.61
C ALA A 10 -1.50 4.23 9.16
N ALA A 11 -0.65 5.24 8.95
CA ALA A 11 -0.16 5.60 7.63
C ALA A 11 0.69 4.47 7.01
N MET A 12 1.57 3.86 7.80
CA MET A 12 2.36 2.70 7.36
C MET A 12 1.48 1.49 7.06
N ALA A 13 0.56 1.14 7.96
CA ALA A 13 -0.31 -0.03 7.78
C ALA A 13 -1.27 0.13 6.60
N LEU A 14 -1.85 1.32 6.42
CA LEU A 14 -2.75 1.60 5.31
C LEU A 14 -2.00 1.55 3.97
N SER A 15 -0.86 2.25 3.86
CA SER A 15 -0.09 2.28 2.62
C SER A 15 0.43 0.89 2.23
N ALA A 16 1.06 0.19 3.17
CA ALA A 16 1.56 -1.17 2.94
C ALA A 16 0.41 -2.14 2.66
N GLY A 17 -0.70 -2.02 3.40
CA GLY A 17 -1.90 -2.85 3.20
C GLY A 17 -2.50 -2.67 1.81
N LEU A 18 -2.61 -1.43 1.32
CA LEU A 18 -3.07 -1.14 -0.04
C LEU A 18 -2.11 -1.69 -1.10
N MET A 19 -0.81 -1.53 -0.93
CA MET A 19 0.18 -2.08 -1.86
C MET A 19 0.12 -3.62 -1.90
N LEU A 20 0.05 -4.28 -0.74
CA LEU A 20 -0.07 -5.74 -0.66
C LEU A 20 -1.40 -6.26 -1.21
N LEU A 21 -2.51 -5.56 -0.96
CA LEU A 21 -3.80 -5.87 -1.57
C LEU A 21 -3.72 -5.78 -3.10
N GLY A 22 -3.07 -4.72 -3.59
CA GLY A 22 -2.76 -4.46 -4.99
C GLY A 22 -2.00 -5.60 -5.69
N ILE A 23 -0.89 -5.99 -5.07
CA ILE A 23 0.10 -6.91 -5.66
C ILE A 23 -0.30 -8.37 -5.44
N VAL A 24 -0.60 -8.73 -4.19
CA VAL A 24 -0.81 -10.12 -3.77
C VAL A 24 -2.28 -10.42 -3.58
N GLY A 25 -3.02 -9.57 -2.87
CA GLY A 25 -4.40 -9.83 -2.50
C GLY A 25 -5.31 -10.05 -3.71
N MET A 26 -5.24 -9.17 -4.71
CA MET A 26 -5.99 -9.34 -5.96
C MET A 26 -5.52 -10.55 -6.77
N GLY A 27 -4.25 -10.93 -6.69
CA GLY A 27 -3.75 -12.18 -7.28
C GLY A 27 -4.37 -13.42 -6.63
N ILE A 28 -4.50 -13.43 -5.30
CA ILE A 28 -5.17 -14.50 -4.56
C ILE A 28 -6.65 -14.60 -4.98
N VAL A 29 -7.35 -13.47 -5.09
CA VAL A 29 -8.74 -13.45 -5.56
C VAL A 29 -8.86 -14.05 -6.97
N GLU A 30 -7.93 -13.73 -7.88
CA GLU A 30 -7.89 -14.30 -9.23
C GLU A 30 -7.70 -15.82 -9.21
N ILE A 31 -6.80 -16.33 -8.34
CA ILE A 31 -6.55 -17.78 -8.20
C ILE A 31 -7.80 -18.50 -7.72
N LEU A 32 -8.51 -17.93 -6.74
CA LEU A 32 -9.74 -18.50 -6.21
C LEU A 32 -10.89 -18.47 -7.24
N ALA A 33 -10.89 -17.47 -8.13
CA ALA A 33 -11.89 -17.33 -9.18
C ALA A 33 -11.66 -18.26 -10.40
N GLY A 34 -10.41 -18.68 -10.64
CA GLY A 34 -10.07 -19.62 -11.70
C GLY A 34 -9.41 -18.97 -12.93
N GLN A 35 -9.32 -19.75 -14.02
CA GLN A 35 -8.72 -19.32 -15.30
C GLN A 35 -9.36 -18.00 -15.79
N PRO A 36 -8.57 -17.08 -16.40
CA PRO A 36 -7.33 -17.34 -17.15
C PRO A 36 -6.00 -17.15 -16.40
N TYR A 37 -6.00 -16.78 -15.10
CA TYR A 37 -4.78 -16.44 -14.31
C TYR A 37 -3.82 -15.47 -15.02
N SER A 38 -4.33 -14.59 -15.88
CA SER A 38 -3.53 -13.67 -16.68
C SER A 38 -3.93 -12.23 -16.40
N PRO A 39 -2.98 -11.29 -16.24
CA PRO A 39 -3.27 -9.87 -16.08
C PRO A 39 -3.63 -9.18 -17.40
N VAL A 40 -3.57 -9.90 -18.53
CA VAL A 40 -3.90 -9.39 -19.87
C VAL A 40 -4.89 -10.32 -20.57
N PRO A 41 -5.72 -9.80 -21.50
CA PRO A 41 -6.59 -10.63 -22.31
C PRO A 41 -5.80 -11.73 -23.03
N ILE A 42 -6.35 -12.94 -23.04
CA ILE A 42 -5.79 -14.08 -23.79
C ILE A 42 -6.46 -14.12 -25.15
N THR A 43 -5.66 -14.24 -26.21
CA THR A 43 -6.14 -14.32 -27.59
C THR A 43 -5.87 -15.69 -28.20
N ASN A 44 -6.69 -16.09 -29.19
CA ASN A 44 -6.40 -17.24 -30.05
C ASN A 44 -5.42 -16.85 -31.19
N GLU A 45 -5.08 -17.81 -32.06
CA GLU A 45 -4.18 -17.55 -33.21
C GLU A 45 -4.75 -16.55 -34.23
N ALA A 46 -6.08 -16.36 -34.25
CA ALA A 46 -6.74 -15.35 -35.08
C ALA A 46 -6.76 -13.95 -34.43
N GLY A 47 -6.28 -13.81 -33.19
CA GLY A 47 -6.27 -12.55 -32.44
C GLY A 47 -7.58 -12.21 -31.73
N GLU A 48 -8.55 -13.13 -31.70
CA GLU A 48 -9.81 -12.94 -30.97
C GLU A 48 -9.60 -13.19 -29.47
N VAL A 49 -10.19 -12.35 -28.63
CA VAL A 49 -10.10 -12.48 -27.17
C VAL A 49 -10.97 -13.64 -26.70
N VAL A 50 -10.34 -14.65 -26.10
CA VAL A 50 -11.01 -15.85 -25.58
C VAL A 50 -11.23 -15.82 -24.07
N ALA A 51 -10.46 -14.98 -23.35
CA ALA A 51 -10.64 -14.79 -21.91
C ALA A 51 -10.09 -13.43 -21.46
N THR A 52 -10.74 -12.82 -20.47
CA THR A 52 -10.33 -11.56 -19.85
C THR A 52 -10.03 -11.76 -18.37
N PRO A 53 -9.11 -10.96 -17.79
CA PRO A 53 -8.89 -10.95 -16.34
C PRO A 53 -10.19 -10.61 -15.60
N LEU A 54 -10.34 -11.16 -14.39
CA LEU A 54 -11.41 -10.79 -13.48
C LEU A 54 -11.20 -9.36 -12.98
N ILE A 55 -9.96 -9.05 -12.59
CA ILE A 55 -9.57 -7.73 -12.11
C ILE A 55 -8.67 -7.08 -13.15
N SER A 56 -9.15 -5.99 -13.75
CA SER A 56 -8.40 -5.28 -14.78
C SER A 56 -7.04 -4.78 -14.24
N PRO A 57 -5.99 -4.77 -15.08
CA PRO A 57 -4.68 -4.29 -14.66
C PRO A 57 -4.72 -2.84 -14.15
N GLN A 58 -5.62 -1.99 -14.67
CA GLN A 58 -5.79 -0.61 -14.21
C GLN A 58 -6.25 -0.54 -12.75
N LEU A 59 -7.16 -1.42 -12.31
CA LEU A 59 -7.59 -1.45 -10.92
C LEU A 59 -6.47 -1.95 -10.00
N ARG A 60 -5.71 -2.95 -10.45
CA ARG A 60 -4.54 -3.46 -9.71
C ARG A 60 -3.51 -2.35 -9.48
N THR A 61 -3.07 -1.71 -10.56
CA THR A 61 -2.11 -0.61 -10.49
C THR A 61 -2.68 0.58 -9.72
N GLY A 62 -3.97 0.90 -9.91
CA GLY A 62 -4.65 1.98 -9.21
C GLY A 62 -4.59 1.82 -7.68
N VAL A 63 -4.91 0.63 -7.16
CA VAL A 63 -4.84 0.36 -5.71
C VAL A 63 -3.41 0.50 -5.17
N VAL A 64 -2.40 -0.02 -5.90
CA VAL A 64 -0.99 0.13 -5.51
C VAL A 64 -0.59 1.61 -5.48
N LEU A 65 -0.97 2.37 -6.50
CA LEU A 65 -0.69 3.80 -6.59
C LEU A 65 -1.35 4.59 -5.47
N VAL A 66 -2.57 4.24 -5.05
CA VAL A 66 -3.21 4.86 -3.88
C VAL A 66 -2.38 4.60 -2.62
N GLY A 67 -1.86 3.38 -2.42
CA GLY A 67 -0.96 3.08 -1.30
C GLY A 67 0.31 3.93 -1.31
N ILE A 68 0.93 4.11 -2.49
CA ILE A 68 2.11 4.97 -2.67
C ILE A 68 1.77 6.44 -2.42
N VAL A 69 0.62 6.93 -2.90
CA VAL A 69 0.16 8.31 -2.67
C VAL A 69 -0.04 8.56 -1.18
N VAL A 70 -0.69 7.65 -0.45
CA VAL A 70 -0.86 7.75 1.00
C VAL A 70 0.50 7.86 1.70
N LEU A 71 1.44 6.99 1.34
CA LEU A 71 2.78 7.01 1.93
C LEU A 71 3.53 8.32 1.60
N GLY A 72 3.47 8.76 0.34
CA GLY A 72 4.13 9.98 -0.12
C GLY A 72 3.57 11.24 0.54
N LEU A 73 2.24 11.34 0.67
CA LEU A 73 1.59 12.43 1.38
C LEU A 73 1.97 12.45 2.86
N TYR A 74 2.03 11.28 3.50
CA TYR A 74 2.43 11.18 4.89
C TYR A 74 3.90 11.57 5.12
N ALA A 75 4.79 11.11 4.24
CA ALA A 75 6.19 11.50 4.27
C ALA A 75 6.36 13.02 4.08
N ALA A 76 5.64 13.61 3.13
CA ALA A 76 5.63 15.05 2.92
C ALA A 76 5.13 15.81 4.17
N TYR A 77 4.07 15.32 4.82
CA TYR A 77 3.56 15.86 6.08
C TYR A 77 4.63 15.86 7.18
N LYS A 78 5.33 14.73 7.40
CA LYS A 78 6.38 14.64 8.44
C LYS A 78 7.59 15.54 8.15
N ILE A 79 7.86 15.87 6.89
CA ILE A 79 8.95 16.79 6.52
C ILE A 79 8.61 18.25 6.90
N VAL A 80 7.35 18.65 6.79
CA VAL A 80 6.94 20.05 7.00
C VAL A 80 6.45 20.35 8.42
N VAL A 81 5.99 19.34 9.16
CA VAL A 81 5.47 19.55 10.52
C VAL A 81 6.60 19.44 11.55
N PRO A 82 6.83 20.50 12.36
CA PRO A 82 7.85 20.46 13.41
C PRO A 82 7.49 19.46 14.52
N VAL A 83 8.51 18.75 15.02
CA VAL A 83 8.38 17.80 16.12
C VAL A 83 8.26 18.56 17.45
N PRO A 84 7.18 18.43 18.24
CA PRO A 84 7.03 19.13 19.50
C PRO A 84 8.07 18.69 20.54
N GLU A 85 8.59 19.65 21.31
CA GLU A 85 9.67 19.48 22.29
C GLU A 85 9.42 18.45 23.41
N GLU A 86 8.19 17.99 23.62
CA GLU A 86 7.82 17.08 24.73
C GLU A 86 8.57 15.73 24.67
N GLU A 87 9.08 15.31 23.51
CA GLU A 87 9.94 14.14 23.39
C GLU A 87 11.39 14.35 23.89
N ARG A 88 11.83 15.59 24.14
CA ARG A 88 13.20 15.89 24.61
C ARG A 88 13.37 15.87 26.13
N THR A 89 12.30 16.03 26.91
CA THR A 89 12.37 16.25 28.37
C THR A 89 12.24 14.96 29.22
N GLY A 90 12.03 13.80 28.59
CA GLY A 90 11.81 12.52 29.29
C GLY A 90 13.05 11.78 29.79
N HIS A 91 14.23 12.41 29.82
CA HIS A 91 15.50 11.77 30.21
C HIS A 91 16.33 12.57 31.24
N GLU A 92 15.72 13.49 31.98
CA GLU A 92 16.34 14.12 33.15
C GLU A 92 15.54 13.77 34.42
N THR A 93 15.47 12.48 34.75
CA THR A 93 15.15 12.10 36.14
C THR A 93 16.44 12.17 36.93
N VAL A 94 16.59 13.31 37.57
CA VAL A 94 17.60 13.68 38.58
C VAL A 94 17.81 12.53 39.56
N ALA A 95 19.06 12.10 39.71
CA ALA A 95 19.47 11.27 40.83
C ALA A 95 19.46 12.11 42.11
N ASP A 96 18.66 11.70 43.09
CA ASP A 96 18.79 12.06 44.51
C ASP A 96 18.80 10.75 45.32
#